data_AF-A0A933X5I3-F1
#
_entry.id   AF-A0A933X5I3-F1
#
_cell.length_a   1.000
_cell.length_b   1.000
_cell.length_c   1.000
_cell.angle_alpha   90.00
_cell.angle_beta   90.00
_cell.angle_gamma   90.00
#
_symmetry.space_group_name_H-M   'P 1'
#
loop_
_entity.id
_entity.type
_entity.pdbx_description
1 polymer ?
#
loop_
_entity_poly.entity_id
_entity_poly.type
_entity_poly.pdbx_seq_one_letter_code
_entity_poly.pdbx_strand_id
1 'polypeptide(L)'
;MSFGAGMFALLGFVAVVAFYWQRLFEANAAQARRWLFIWMAKGVAAPAVVWVFLNLGVSSRFPPLMGEIEAAKSSGGNWLEVLLNVTGPVLWTIGSLWAAMTMIWLVMSLLGTTEQRAENFTALLGWSCLSLPVATVTFWLTGWPGTGLAVVVWLAPAVHNMVAPLADSPPAPNYTRALVNLKFGKWNQAEKEVISELEKCQDDFNGWMMLAEMYALHFDDLPAAEDTVRDVCAQPNVTPSDVSVALHRLADWHLKLGADPVAARRALEEIGRRFPGSHLDKMARLRLNQLPASKEQLLEQRRGKVFRLPVLNDEIETPSKPREPAMTQEAAAARANQCVEKLKKNPNDVAAREDFAKLLAEQLAKPDLAVEQLELLLDLPNQPPIKRAEWLSVLAAWHFKYRGDADAARKLLERLISQYPQTPQAFAAQGRLNLIRLQERMRQGRGAVAKTAISEI
;
A
#
# COMPACT_ATOMS: atom_id res chain seq x y z
N MET A 1 36.73 -43.52 10.92
CA MET A 1 36.70 -42.05 10.84
C MET A 1 36.55 -41.51 12.25
N SER A 2 37.42 -40.61 12.71
CA SER A 2 37.33 -40.06 14.07
C SER A 2 36.15 -39.10 14.19
N PHE A 3 35.70 -38.83 15.43
CA PHE A 3 34.66 -37.83 15.71
C PHE A 3 34.97 -36.47 15.09
N GLY A 4 36.21 -35.98 15.25
CA GLY A 4 36.65 -34.70 14.71
C GLY A 4 36.55 -34.65 13.17
N ALA A 5 36.91 -35.72 12.48
CA ALA A 5 36.77 -35.81 11.02
C ALA A 5 35.29 -35.82 10.58
N GLY A 6 34.42 -36.53 11.31
CA GLY A 6 32.98 -36.52 11.06
C GLY A 6 32.34 -35.14 11.27
N MET A 7 32.72 -34.45 12.34
CA MET A 7 32.26 -33.09 12.64
C MET A 7 32.73 -32.08 11.57
N PHE A 8 33.99 -32.16 11.17
CA PHE A 8 34.53 -31.28 10.13
C PHE A 8 33.81 -31.46 8.79
N ALA A 9 33.55 -32.72 8.41
CA ALA A 9 32.79 -33.00 7.19
C ALA A 9 31.34 -32.51 7.28
N LEU A 10 30.69 -32.67 8.44
CA LEU A 10 29.35 -32.13 8.67
C LEU A 10 29.32 -30.61 8.48
N LEU A 11 30.28 -29.89 9.05
CA LEU A 11 30.41 -28.44 8.86
C LEU A 11 30.64 -28.08 7.39
N GLY A 12 31.43 -28.87 6.66
CA GLY A 12 31.61 -28.71 5.22
C GLY A 12 30.30 -28.84 4.43
N PHE A 13 29.50 -29.88 4.72
CA PHE A 13 28.18 -30.07 4.11
C PHE A 13 27.23 -28.91 4.41
N VAL A 14 27.18 -28.45 5.66
CA VAL A 14 26.38 -27.29 6.08
C VAL A 14 26.84 -26.02 5.35
N ALA A 15 28.15 -25.80 5.23
CA ALA A 15 28.69 -24.63 4.55
C ALA A 15 28.33 -24.61 3.05
N VAL A 16 28.45 -25.74 2.36
CA VAL A 16 28.07 -25.87 0.94
C VAL A 16 26.58 -25.57 0.74
N VAL A 17 25.71 -26.16 1.57
CA VAL A 17 24.27 -25.89 1.50
C VAL A 17 23.97 -24.43 1.81
N ALA A 18 24.56 -23.87 2.86
CA ALA A 18 24.35 -22.48 3.25
C ALA A 18 24.79 -21.50 2.14
N PHE A 19 25.87 -21.80 1.43
CA PHE A 19 26.34 -21.00 0.29
C PHE A 19 25.29 -20.92 -0.82
N TYR A 20 24.79 -22.06 -1.30
CA TYR A 20 23.76 -22.08 -2.34
C TYR A 20 22.42 -21.52 -1.86
N TRP A 21 22.07 -21.78 -0.60
CA TRP A 21 20.84 -21.28 0.00
C TRP A 21 20.81 -19.75 0.10
N GLN A 22 21.93 -19.14 0.51
CA GLN A 22 22.03 -17.68 0.60
C GLN A 22 21.92 -17.02 -0.77
N ARG A 23 22.56 -17.60 -1.79
CA ARG A 23 22.45 -17.07 -3.16
C ARG A 23 21.05 -17.17 -3.74
N LEU A 24 20.33 -18.26 -3.48
CA LEU A 24 18.98 -18.43 -4.03
C LEU A 24 17.95 -17.48 -3.39
N PHE A 25 18.13 -17.11 -2.12
CA PHE A 25 17.16 -16.33 -1.36
C PHE A 25 17.69 -14.97 -0.88
N GLU A 26 18.59 -14.35 -1.65
CA GLU A 26 19.24 -13.09 -1.27
C GLU A 26 18.23 -11.98 -0.93
N ALA A 27 17.16 -11.86 -1.72
CA ALA A 27 16.08 -10.89 -1.51
C ALA A 27 15.35 -11.04 -0.14
N ASN A 28 15.37 -12.23 0.47
CA ASN A 28 14.69 -12.55 1.73
C ASN A 28 15.63 -13.24 2.74
N ALA A 29 16.88 -12.78 2.81
CA ALA A 29 17.95 -13.43 3.58
C ALA A 29 17.59 -13.76 5.05
N ALA A 30 16.82 -12.89 5.74
CA ALA A 30 16.45 -13.11 7.13
C ALA A 30 15.46 -14.27 7.32
N GLN A 31 14.43 -14.37 6.46
CA GLN A 31 13.46 -15.46 6.50
C GLN A 31 14.09 -16.77 6.02
N ALA A 32 14.93 -16.71 4.99
CA ALA A 32 15.65 -17.85 4.45
C ALA A 32 16.59 -18.49 5.48
N ARG A 33 17.32 -17.68 6.28
CA ARG A 33 18.18 -18.18 7.37
C ARG A 33 17.37 -18.91 8.45
N ARG A 34 16.20 -18.38 8.84
CA ARG A 34 15.33 -19.03 9.83
C ARG A 34 14.83 -20.39 9.33
N TRP A 35 14.41 -20.45 8.08
CA TRP A 35 13.96 -21.71 7.47
C TRP A 35 15.11 -22.73 7.42
N LEU A 36 16.30 -22.31 6.96
CA LEU A 36 17.47 -23.19 6.89
C LEU A 36 17.86 -23.73 8.28
N PHE A 37 17.79 -22.89 9.31
CA PHE A 37 18.06 -23.33 10.69
C PHE A 37 17.05 -24.38 11.16
N ILE A 38 15.75 -24.18 10.91
CA ILE A 38 14.72 -25.16 11.26
C ILE A 38 14.92 -26.46 10.47
N TRP A 39 15.29 -26.36 9.19
CA TRP A 39 15.56 -27.50 8.32
C TRP A 39 16.78 -28.31 8.79
N MET A 40 17.88 -27.63 9.14
CA MET A 40 19.07 -28.23 9.72
C MET A 40 18.77 -28.86 11.10
N ALA A 41 17.98 -28.20 11.94
CA ALA A 41 17.59 -28.75 13.24
C ALA A 41 16.82 -30.08 13.08
N LYS A 42 15.92 -30.17 12.10
CA LYS A 42 15.15 -31.38 11.80
C LYS A 42 16.00 -32.47 11.14
N GLY A 43 16.84 -32.10 10.18
CA GLY A 43 17.56 -33.05 9.33
C GLY A 43 18.92 -33.50 9.86
N VAL A 44 19.54 -32.72 10.74
CA VAL A 44 20.88 -33.00 11.29
C VAL A 44 20.84 -33.14 12.80
N ALA A 45 20.34 -32.12 13.52
CA ALA A 45 20.44 -32.11 14.97
C ALA A 45 19.56 -33.19 15.62
N ALA A 46 18.30 -33.33 15.19
CA ALA A 46 17.40 -34.34 15.74
C ALA A 46 17.92 -35.79 15.53
N PRO A 47 18.32 -36.22 14.32
CA PRO A 47 18.90 -37.56 14.12
C PRO A 47 20.19 -37.78 14.93
N ALA A 48 21.06 -36.77 15.04
CA ALA A 48 22.29 -36.88 15.84
C ALA A 48 21.98 -37.03 17.34
N VAL A 49 21.00 -36.28 17.86
CA VAL A 49 20.56 -36.40 19.26
C VAL A 49 19.93 -37.76 19.53
N VAL A 50 19.07 -38.24 18.63
CA VAL A 50 18.48 -39.59 18.73
C VAL A 50 19.57 -40.65 18.72
N TRP A 51 20.57 -40.54 17.84
CA TRP A 51 21.71 -41.46 17.79
C TRP A 51 22.46 -41.51 19.13
N VAL A 52 22.82 -40.35 19.68
CA VAL A 52 23.53 -40.27 20.98
C VAL A 52 22.66 -40.84 22.10
N PHE A 53 21.37 -40.52 22.12
CA PHE A 53 20.42 -41.03 23.11
C PHE A 53 20.31 -42.56 23.10
N LEU A 54 20.18 -43.17 21.91
CA LEU A 54 20.11 -44.63 21.77
C LEU A 54 21.41 -45.33 22.20
N ASN A 55 22.55 -44.65 22.09
CA ASN A 55 23.85 -45.21 22.48
C ASN A 55 24.26 -44.87 23.92
N LEU A 56 23.56 -43.95 24.60
CA LEU A 56 23.76 -43.66 26.01
C LEU A 56 23.26 -44.79 26.91
N GLY A 57 22.36 -45.67 26.46
CA GLY A 57 21.88 -46.83 27.22
C GLY A 57 21.25 -46.42 28.55
N VAL A 58 20.17 -45.62 28.49
CA VAL A 58 19.58 -44.90 29.63
C VAL A 58 18.99 -45.83 30.70
N SER A 59 18.74 -47.10 30.39
CA SER A 59 18.27 -48.08 31.37
C SER A 59 18.70 -49.51 31.02
N SER A 60 18.65 -50.41 31.99
CA SER A 60 18.89 -51.85 31.78
C SER A 60 17.91 -52.51 30.80
N ARG A 61 16.76 -51.90 30.54
CA ARG A 61 15.80 -52.35 29.51
C ARG A 61 16.13 -51.85 28.10
N PHE A 62 17.00 -50.84 27.99
CA PHE A 62 17.43 -50.23 26.74
C PHE A 62 18.96 -50.12 26.73
N PRO A 63 19.67 -51.24 26.50
CA PRO A 63 21.13 -51.22 26.38
C PRO A 63 21.57 -50.35 25.19
N PRO A 64 22.83 -49.87 25.18
CA PRO A 64 23.38 -49.17 24.02
C PRO A 64 23.17 -49.97 22.73
N LEU A 65 22.72 -49.31 21.67
CA LEU A 65 22.51 -49.96 20.38
C LEU A 65 23.80 -50.66 19.86
N MET A 66 24.95 -50.07 20.14
CA MET A 66 26.25 -50.60 19.76
C MET A 66 26.86 -51.39 20.90
N GLY A 67 26.99 -52.71 20.70
CA GLY A 67 27.53 -53.63 21.71
C GLY A 67 28.95 -53.29 22.18
N GLU A 68 29.74 -52.60 21.37
CA GLU A 68 31.08 -52.10 21.75
C GLU A 68 31.03 -51.09 22.91
N ILE A 69 29.96 -50.26 22.96
CA ILE A 69 29.77 -49.27 24.03
C ILE A 69 29.34 -49.95 25.31
N GLU A 70 28.49 -50.98 25.22
CA GLU A 70 28.09 -51.79 26.37
C GLU A 70 29.28 -52.56 26.94
N ALA A 71 30.08 -53.19 26.07
CA ALA A 71 31.31 -53.89 26.45
C ALA A 71 32.34 -52.94 27.11
N ALA A 72 32.48 -51.71 26.60
CA ALA A 72 33.35 -50.70 27.20
C ALA A 72 32.85 -50.24 28.57
N LYS A 73 31.52 -50.10 28.75
CA LYS A 73 30.91 -49.77 30.04
C LYS A 73 31.06 -50.89 31.07
N SER A 74 30.86 -52.15 30.65
CA SER A 74 30.95 -53.30 31.55
C SER A 74 32.39 -53.64 31.96
N SER A 75 33.37 -53.33 31.11
CA SER A 75 34.79 -53.55 31.38
C SER A 75 35.48 -52.40 32.14
N GLY A 76 34.77 -51.30 32.43
CA GLY A 76 35.34 -50.10 33.06
C GLY A 76 36.28 -49.30 32.15
N GLY A 77 36.24 -49.54 30.83
CA GLY A 77 37.02 -48.80 29.85
C GLY A 77 36.47 -47.40 29.54
N ASN A 78 37.18 -46.66 28.68
CA ASN A 78 36.78 -45.32 28.26
C ASN A 78 35.62 -45.36 27.24
N TRP A 79 34.42 -45.68 27.71
CA TRP A 79 33.22 -45.80 26.87
C TRP A 79 32.88 -44.51 26.11
N LEU A 80 33.29 -43.33 26.63
CA LEU A 80 33.06 -42.05 25.98
C LEU A 80 33.86 -41.93 24.67
N GLU A 81 35.09 -42.43 24.65
CA GLU A 81 35.94 -42.44 23.46
C GLU A 81 35.38 -43.37 22.37
N VAL A 82 34.89 -44.55 22.79
CA VAL A 82 34.20 -45.49 21.90
C VAL A 82 32.93 -44.86 21.31
N LEU A 83 32.12 -44.19 22.15
CA LEU A 83 30.93 -43.46 21.70
C LEU A 83 31.28 -42.37 20.67
N LEU A 84 32.33 -41.58 20.91
CA LEU A 84 32.77 -40.54 19.98
C LEU A 84 33.25 -41.13 18.64
N ASN A 85 34.04 -42.20 18.68
CA ASN A 85 34.55 -42.87 17.48
C ASN A 85 33.42 -43.44 16.61
N VAL A 86 32.40 -44.02 17.23
CA VAL A 86 31.23 -44.55 16.53
C VAL A 86 30.31 -43.42 16.01
N THR A 87 30.27 -42.28 16.70
CA THR A 87 29.45 -41.12 16.30
C THR A 87 30.01 -40.40 15.06
N GLY A 88 31.33 -40.40 14.85
CA GLY A 88 31.97 -39.73 13.71
C GLY A 88 31.42 -40.13 12.33
N PRO A 89 31.44 -41.43 11.94
CA PRO A 89 30.87 -41.90 10.68
C PRO A 89 29.38 -41.60 10.52
N VAL A 90 28.63 -41.61 11.62
CA VAL A 90 27.19 -41.32 11.62
C VAL A 90 26.92 -39.85 11.34
N LEU A 91 27.66 -38.93 11.97
CA LEU A 91 27.57 -37.50 11.66
C LEU A 91 27.90 -37.21 10.19
N TRP A 92 28.91 -37.90 9.64
CA TRP A 92 29.25 -37.79 8.23
C TRP A 92 28.12 -38.27 7.32
N THR A 93 27.48 -39.41 7.66
CA THR A 93 26.35 -39.97 6.89
C THR A 93 25.11 -39.09 6.98
N ILE A 94 24.75 -38.61 8.19
CA ILE A 94 23.62 -37.69 8.40
C ILE A 94 23.84 -36.39 7.61
N GLY A 95 25.03 -35.80 7.72
CA GLY A 95 25.36 -34.57 7.03
C GLY A 95 25.31 -34.69 5.51
N SER A 96 25.86 -35.78 4.97
CA SER A 96 25.89 -36.02 3.53
C SER A 96 24.49 -36.25 2.96
N LEU A 97 23.63 -37.01 3.64
CA LEU A 97 22.24 -37.25 3.23
C LEU A 97 21.38 -35.99 3.34
N TRP A 98 21.55 -35.22 4.41
CA TRP A 98 20.84 -33.94 4.56
C TRP A 98 21.24 -32.95 3.45
N ALA A 99 22.52 -32.87 3.13
CA ALA A 99 23.00 -32.02 2.04
C ALA A 99 22.45 -32.51 0.69
N ALA A 100 22.48 -33.81 0.41
CA ALA A 100 21.91 -34.39 -0.81
C ALA A 100 20.42 -34.06 -0.98
N MET A 101 19.62 -34.28 0.07
CA MET A 101 18.19 -33.97 0.06
C MET A 101 17.95 -32.47 -0.18
N THR A 102 18.78 -31.62 0.41
CA THR A 102 18.67 -30.17 0.21
C THR A 102 19.06 -29.77 -1.22
N MET A 103 20.07 -30.40 -1.83
CA MET A 103 20.45 -30.17 -3.22
C MET A 103 19.35 -30.63 -4.19
N ILE A 104 18.74 -31.79 -3.97
CA ILE A 104 17.59 -32.26 -4.77
C ILE A 104 16.44 -31.26 -4.66
N TRP A 105 16.14 -30.79 -3.44
CA TRP A 105 15.10 -29.78 -3.23
C TRP A 105 15.40 -28.47 -3.96
N LEU A 106 16.65 -27.99 -3.92
CA LEU A 106 17.07 -26.79 -4.64
C LEU A 106 16.88 -26.95 -6.16
N VAL A 107 17.27 -28.08 -6.73
CA VAL A 107 17.04 -28.39 -8.16
C VAL A 107 15.55 -28.38 -8.49
N MET A 108 14.71 -29.03 -7.67
CA MET A 108 13.25 -29.03 -7.89
C MET A 108 12.67 -27.61 -7.80
N SER A 109 13.14 -26.80 -6.86
CA SER A 109 12.73 -25.40 -6.73
C SER A 109 13.11 -24.56 -7.94
N LEU A 110 14.32 -24.77 -8.49
CA LEU A 110 14.83 -24.06 -9.66
C LEU A 110 14.18 -24.52 -10.97
N LEU A 111 13.75 -25.77 -11.08
CA LEU A 111 12.95 -26.26 -12.21
C LEU A 111 11.49 -25.80 -12.15
N GLY A 112 11.02 -25.39 -10.96
CA GLY A 112 9.67 -24.88 -10.74
C GLY A 112 9.47 -23.43 -11.21
N THR A 113 10.54 -22.67 -11.47
CA THR A 113 10.44 -21.30 -11.97
C THR A 113 10.07 -21.31 -13.46
N THR A 114 8.99 -20.61 -13.83
CA THR A 114 8.40 -20.70 -15.17
C THR A 114 9.20 -19.97 -16.25
N GLU A 115 10.02 -18.99 -15.85
CA GLU A 115 10.68 -18.04 -16.76
C GLU A 115 11.87 -18.66 -17.51
N GLN A 116 12.59 -19.59 -16.87
CA GLN A 116 13.82 -20.22 -17.43
C GLN A 116 13.77 -21.76 -17.39
N ARG A 117 12.58 -22.35 -17.31
CA ARG A 117 12.41 -23.80 -17.10
C ARG A 117 13.13 -24.66 -18.13
N ALA A 118 13.09 -24.29 -19.41
CA ALA A 118 13.71 -25.05 -20.48
C ALA A 118 15.25 -24.99 -20.39
N GLU A 119 15.82 -23.82 -20.11
CA GLU A 119 17.26 -23.60 -19.96
C GLU A 119 17.81 -24.27 -18.70
N ASN A 120 17.08 -24.17 -17.58
CA ASN A 120 17.43 -24.88 -16.35
C ASN A 120 17.38 -26.40 -16.56
N PHE A 121 16.41 -26.91 -17.33
CA PHE A 121 16.32 -28.33 -17.61
C PHE A 121 17.47 -28.84 -18.51
N THR A 122 17.84 -28.08 -19.56
CA THR A 122 18.98 -28.45 -20.41
C THR A 122 20.31 -28.36 -19.66
N ALA A 123 20.50 -27.33 -18.83
CA ALA A 123 21.66 -27.19 -17.96
C ALA A 123 21.75 -28.36 -16.96
N LEU A 124 20.62 -28.76 -16.35
CA LEU A 124 20.58 -29.92 -15.46
C LEU A 124 21.08 -31.18 -16.17
N LEU A 125 20.54 -31.47 -17.35
CA LEU A 125 20.90 -32.67 -18.12
C LEU A 125 22.38 -32.67 -18.52
N GLY A 126 22.87 -31.54 -19.04
CA GLY A 126 24.27 -31.40 -19.46
C GLY A 126 25.24 -31.62 -18.31
N TRP A 127 25.02 -30.91 -17.19
CA TRP A 127 25.90 -31.04 -16.01
C TRP A 127 25.74 -32.38 -15.30
N SER A 128 24.53 -32.94 -15.24
CA SER A 128 24.30 -34.26 -14.65
C SER A 128 24.99 -35.37 -15.44
N CYS A 129 25.06 -35.27 -16.77
CA CYS A 129 25.79 -36.22 -17.60
C CYS A 129 27.30 -36.13 -17.36
N LEU A 130 27.83 -34.91 -17.20
CA LEU A 130 29.26 -34.67 -16.98
C LEU A 130 29.72 -35.11 -15.58
N SER A 131 28.91 -34.90 -14.55
CA SER A 131 29.27 -35.22 -13.15
C SER A 131 28.99 -36.68 -12.75
N LEU A 132 28.20 -37.43 -13.53
CA LEU A 132 27.84 -38.82 -13.24
C LEU A 132 29.05 -39.76 -13.04
N PRO A 133 30.12 -39.72 -13.87
CA PRO A 133 31.28 -40.60 -13.67
C PRO A 133 31.99 -40.31 -12.34
N VAL A 134 32.13 -39.03 -11.99
CA VAL A 134 32.77 -38.59 -10.73
C VAL A 134 31.93 -39.03 -9.53
N ALA A 135 30.61 -38.89 -9.61
CA ALA A 135 29.68 -39.35 -8.58
C ALA A 135 29.74 -40.88 -8.40
N THR A 136 29.85 -41.63 -9.51
CA THR A 136 29.96 -43.10 -9.50
C THR A 136 31.26 -43.57 -8.84
N VAL A 137 32.40 -42.94 -9.17
CA VAL A 137 33.68 -43.21 -8.51
C VAL A 137 33.60 -42.87 -7.01
N THR A 138 32.98 -41.75 -6.66
CA THR A 138 32.79 -41.34 -5.26
C THR A 138 31.97 -42.36 -4.48
N PHE A 139 30.87 -42.86 -5.05
CA PHE A 139 30.05 -43.92 -4.45
C PHE A 139 30.85 -45.22 -4.30
N TRP A 140 31.64 -45.61 -5.30
CA TRP A 140 32.44 -46.83 -5.24
C TRP A 140 33.52 -46.78 -4.13
N LEU A 141 34.15 -45.62 -3.93
CA LEU A 141 35.16 -45.41 -2.89
C LEU A 141 34.59 -45.36 -1.47
N THR A 142 33.35 -44.89 -1.31
CA THR A 142 32.76 -44.60 0.01
C THR A 142 31.66 -45.59 0.42
N GLY A 143 31.14 -46.36 -0.53
CA GLY A 143 30.04 -47.31 -0.33
C GLY A 143 28.72 -46.66 0.06
N TRP A 144 27.84 -47.47 0.67
CA TRP A 144 26.51 -47.05 1.12
C TRP A 144 26.48 -45.81 2.01
N PRO A 145 27.40 -45.64 2.98
CA PRO A 145 27.45 -44.44 3.80
C PRO A 145 27.65 -43.15 2.99
N GLY A 146 28.33 -43.21 1.83
CA GLY A 146 28.67 -42.05 1.00
C GLY A 146 27.73 -41.73 -0.13
N THR A 147 26.56 -42.38 -0.18
CA THR A 147 25.48 -42.05 -1.12
C THR A 147 25.13 -40.57 -1.12
N GLY A 148 25.04 -39.96 0.06
CA GLY A 148 24.77 -38.53 0.20
C GLY A 148 25.85 -37.67 -0.46
N LEU A 149 27.13 -37.99 -0.24
CA LEU A 149 28.25 -37.26 -0.84
C LEU A 149 28.25 -37.41 -2.37
N ALA A 150 28.00 -38.62 -2.88
CA ALA A 150 27.92 -38.87 -4.32
C ALA A 150 26.81 -38.03 -4.97
N VAL A 151 25.64 -37.91 -4.34
CA VAL A 151 24.53 -37.07 -4.83
C VAL A 151 24.90 -35.58 -4.79
N VAL A 152 25.56 -35.11 -3.73
CA VAL A 152 26.03 -33.72 -3.66
C VAL A 152 27.03 -33.42 -4.78
N VAL A 153 28.00 -34.30 -5.01
CA VAL A 153 28.98 -34.17 -6.10
C VAL A 153 28.31 -34.21 -7.47
N TRP A 154 27.28 -35.03 -7.64
CA TRP A 154 26.50 -35.12 -8.87
C TRP A 154 25.76 -33.82 -9.17
N LEU A 155 25.05 -33.25 -8.18
CA LEU A 155 24.16 -32.11 -8.39
C LEU A 155 24.84 -30.74 -8.24
N ALA A 156 25.97 -30.65 -7.54
CA ALA A 156 26.63 -29.37 -7.27
C ALA A 156 26.96 -28.53 -8.51
N PRO A 157 27.52 -29.09 -9.61
CA PRO A 157 27.81 -28.30 -10.81
C PRO A 157 26.55 -27.74 -11.49
N ALA A 158 25.47 -28.52 -11.48
CA ALA A 158 24.19 -28.10 -12.04
C ALA A 158 23.57 -26.97 -11.21
N VAL A 159 23.50 -27.13 -9.89
CA VAL A 159 22.99 -26.09 -8.97
C VAL A 159 23.84 -24.82 -9.06
N HIS A 160 25.17 -24.94 -9.15
CA HIS A 160 26.04 -23.78 -9.27
C HIS A 160 25.75 -22.95 -10.52
N ASN A 161 25.59 -23.60 -11.68
CA ASN A 161 25.28 -22.90 -12.92
C ASN A 161 23.87 -22.31 -12.94
N MET A 162 22.89 -22.94 -12.30
CA MET A 162 21.54 -22.40 -12.20
C MET A 162 21.44 -21.19 -11.27
N VAL A 163 22.27 -21.16 -10.22
CA VAL A 163 22.24 -20.10 -9.20
C VAL A 163 23.18 -18.93 -9.54
N ALA A 164 24.25 -19.16 -10.33
CA ALA A 164 25.19 -18.12 -10.70
C ALA A 164 24.54 -16.90 -11.41
N PRO A 165 23.66 -17.08 -12.41
CA PRO A 165 22.99 -15.95 -13.07
C PRO A 165 22.07 -15.16 -12.14
N LEU A 166 21.48 -15.81 -11.13
CA LEU A 166 20.58 -15.15 -10.17
C LEU A 166 21.32 -14.18 -9.26
N ALA A 167 22.58 -14.49 -8.90
CA ALA A 167 23.42 -13.65 -8.04
C ALA A 167 23.97 -12.41 -8.76
N ASP A 168 23.93 -12.39 -10.09
CA ASP A 168 24.34 -11.25 -10.92
C ASP A 168 23.16 -10.37 -11.36
N SER A 169 21.99 -10.55 -10.73
CA SER A 169 20.88 -9.59 -10.90
C SER A 169 21.41 -8.19 -10.54
N PRO A 170 21.37 -7.22 -11.47
CA PRO A 170 21.94 -5.91 -11.23
C PRO A 170 21.35 -5.33 -9.94
N PRO A 171 22.18 -4.69 -9.10
CA PRO A 171 21.75 -4.20 -7.79
C PRO A 171 20.51 -3.33 -7.97
N ALA A 172 19.49 -3.54 -7.13
CA ALA A 172 18.23 -2.81 -7.21
C ALA A 172 18.49 -1.30 -7.37
N PRO A 173 17.86 -0.64 -8.35
CA PRO A 173 18.21 0.72 -8.71
C PRO A 173 17.97 1.67 -7.54
N ASN A 174 18.93 2.57 -7.29
CA ASN A 174 18.87 3.46 -6.13
C ASN A 174 18.76 4.93 -6.56
N TYR A 175 17.52 5.40 -6.65
CA TYR A 175 17.20 6.78 -7.02
C TYR A 175 17.29 7.80 -5.87
N THR A 176 17.86 7.45 -4.71
CA THR A 176 17.91 8.36 -3.55
C THR A 176 18.63 9.67 -3.90
N ARG A 177 19.74 9.61 -4.64
CA ARG A 177 20.48 10.79 -5.07
C ARG A 177 19.69 11.65 -6.05
N ALA A 178 19.02 11.02 -7.01
CA ALA A 178 18.13 11.70 -7.95
C ALA A 178 16.99 12.42 -7.20
N LEU A 179 16.29 11.73 -6.28
CA LEU A 179 15.22 12.30 -5.47
C LEU A 179 15.68 13.48 -4.60
N VAL A 180 16.89 13.40 -4.04
CA VAL A 180 17.50 14.52 -3.30
C VAL A 180 17.71 15.71 -4.23
N ASN A 181 18.28 15.50 -5.42
CA ASN A 181 18.49 16.56 -6.40
C ASN A 181 17.16 17.17 -6.91
N LEU A 182 16.11 16.36 -7.09
CA LEU A 182 14.75 16.82 -7.42
C LEU A 182 14.20 17.75 -6.33
N LYS A 183 14.32 17.36 -5.05
CA LYS A 183 13.87 18.20 -3.93
C LYS A 183 14.62 19.53 -3.82
N PHE A 184 15.88 19.56 -4.25
CA PHE A 184 16.69 20.78 -4.28
C PHE A 184 16.56 21.59 -5.60
N GLY A 185 15.67 21.18 -6.51
CA GLY A 185 15.46 21.87 -7.79
C GLY A 185 16.62 21.74 -8.78
N LYS A 186 17.53 20.78 -8.59
CA LYS A 186 18.68 20.53 -9.45
C LYS A 186 18.34 19.51 -10.55
N TRP A 187 17.42 19.88 -11.45
CA TRP A 187 16.83 18.97 -12.44
C TRP A 187 17.85 18.29 -13.35
N ASN A 188 18.80 19.04 -13.91
CA ASN A 188 19.85 18.48 -14.79
C ASN A 188 20.78 17.49 -14.07
N GLN A 189 20.97 17.64 -12.75
CA GLN A 189 21.78 16.70 -11.96
C GLN A 189 20.97 15.48 -11.57
N ALA A 190 19.67 15.66 -11.26
CA ALA A 190 18.77 14.56 -11.05
C ALA A 190 18.70 13.67 -12.29
N GLU A 191 18.53 14.25 -13.48
CA GLU A 191 18.42 13.54 -14.76
C GLU A 191 19.64 12.63 -14.99
N LYS A 192 20.85 13.17 -14.82
CA LYS A 192 22.10 12.41 -14.95
C LYS A 192 22.18 11.24 -13.97
N GLU A 193 21.73 11.43 -12.74
CA GLU A 193 21.71 10.37 -11.73
C GLU A 193 20.66 9.30 -12.07
N VAL A 194 19.49 9.68 -12.60
CA VAL A 194 18.49 8.72 -13.09
C VAL A 194 19.05 7.89 -14.24
N ILE A 195 19.64 8.56 -15.24
CA ILE A 195 20.24 7.89 -16.41
C ILE A 195 21.37 6.96 -15.98
N SER A 196 22.25 7.39 -15.07
CA SER A 196 23.34 6.53 -14.57
C SER A 196 22.85 5.27 -13.85
N GLU A 197 21.71 5.34 -13.17
CA GLU A 197 21.09 4.16 -12.55
C GLU A 197 20.36 3.30 -13.59
N LEU A 198 19.72 3.91 -14.61
CA LEU A 198 19.11 3.19 -15.73
C LEU A 198 20.15 2.51 -16.64
N GLU A 199 21.36 3.06 -16.78
CA GLU A 199 22.47 2.39 -17.48
C GLU A 199 22.84 1.05 -16.82
N LYS A 200 22.67 0.94 -15.51
CA LYS A 200 22.89 -0.29 -14.73
C LYS A 200 21.66 -1.21 -14.75
N CYS A 201 20.46 -0.61 -14.70
CA CYS A 201 19.17 -1.30 -14.68
C CYS A 201 18.28 -0.78 -15.81
N GLN A 202 18.53 -1.24 -17.05
CA GLN A 202 17.83 -0.74 -18.25
C GLN A 202 16.34 -1.05 -18.26
N ASP A 203 15.93 -2.03 -17.47
CA ASP A 203 14.57 -2.57 -17.39
C ASP A 203 13.74 -1.96 -16.23
N ASP A 204 14.26 -0.97 -15.51
CA ASP A 204 13.54 -0.42 -14.36
C ASP A 204 12.43 0.56 -14.76
N PHE A 205 11.19 0.11 -14.59
CA PHE A 205 9.98 0.90 -14.85
C PHE A 205 9.95 2.22 -14.05
N ASN A 206 10.36 2.21 -12.78
CA ASN A 206 10.24 3.39 -11.93
C ASN A 206 11.20 4.51 -12.34
N GLY A 207 12.43 4.16 -12.73
CA GLY A 207 13.43 5.08 -13.24
C GLY A 207 12.99 5.74 -14.53
N TRP A 208 12.48 4.96 -15.49
CA TRP A 208 11.96 5.52 -16.73
C TRP A 208 10.73 6.41 -16.50
N MET A 209 9.82 6.03 -15.59
CA MET A 209 8.68 6.87 -15.23
C MET A 209 9.10 8.17 -14.54
N MET A 210 10.16 8.14 -13.72
CA MET A 210 10.72 9.34 -13.11
C MET A 210 11.35 10.25 -14.17
N LEU A 211 12.06 9.68 -15.14
CA LEU A 211 12.63 10.44 -16.26
C LEU A 211 11.54 11.09 -17.12
N ALA A 212 10.48 10.34 -17.46
CA ALA A 212 9.34 10.86 -18.21
C ALA A 212 8.61 11.98 -17.44
N GLU A 213 8.47 11.86 -16.12
CA GLU A 213 7.89 12.91 -15.28
C GLU A 213 8.76 14.19 -15.29
N MET A 214 10.08 14.03 -15.28
CA MET A 214 10.99 15.17 -15.41
C MET A 214 10.87 15.86 -16.77
N TYR A 215 10.80 15.11 -17.87
CA TYR A 215 10.59 15.69 -19.21
C TYR A 215 9.26 16.45 -19.31
N ALA A 216 8.18 15.85 -18.80
CA ALA A 216 6.86 16.47 -18.83
C ALA A 216 6.77 17.73 -17.95
N LEU A 217 7.21 17.66 -16.68
CA LEU A 217 6.95 18.72 -15.70
C LEU A 217 8.04 19.79 -15.60
N HIS A 218 9.30 19.44 -15.86
CA HIS A 218 10.43 20.33 -15.61
C HIS A 218 11.09 20.83 -16.87
N PHE A 219 11.15 20.01 -17.93
CA PHE A 219 11.72 20.40 -19.22
C PHE A 219 10.68 20.89 -20.23
N ASP A 220 9.38 20.84 -19.89
CA ASP A 220 8.25 21.22 -20.76
C ASP A 220 8.25 20.45 -22.10
N ASP A 221 8.84 19.25 -22.12
CA ASP A 221 8.92 18.37 -23.28
C ASP A 221 7.95 17.19 -23.10
N LEU A 222 6.67 17.50 -23.35
CA LEU A 222 5.61 16.49 -23.31
C LEU A 222 5.79 15.40 -24.40
N PRO A 223 6.21 15.70 -25.64
CA PRO A 223 6.51 14.68 -26.63
C PRO A 223 7.56 13.67 -26.17
N ALA A 224 8.70 14.12 -25.64
CA ALA A 224 9.74 13.21 -25.15
C ALA A 224 9.25 12.34 -23.98
N ALA A 225 8.42 12.90 -23.09
CA ALA A 225 7.78 12.15 -22.02
C ALA A 225 6.80 11.09 -22.55
N GLU A 226 6.03 11.41 -23.60
CA GLU A 226 5.12 10.46 -24.25
C GLU A 226 5.89 9.29 -24.87
N ASP A 227 6.95 9.57 -25.63
CA ASP A 227 7.79 8.54 -26.26
C ASP A 227 8.40 7.62 -25.20
N THR A 228 8.96 8.19 -24.12
CA THR A 228 9.52 7.42 -23.00
C THR A 228 8.48 6.49 -22.36
N VAL A 229 7.26 6.99 -22.10
CA VAL A 229 6.19 6.16 -21.51
C VAL A 229 5.78 5.03 -22.46
N ARG A 230 5.67 5.30 -23.76
CA ARG A 230 5.27 4.31 -24.76
C ARG A 230 6.33 3.22 -24.92
N ASP A 231 7.60 3.60 -24.93
CA ASP A 231 8.74 2.67 -25.01
C ASP A 231 8.78 1.74 -23.79
N VAL A 232 8.62 2.28 -22.59
CA VAL A 232 8.53 1.49 -21.36
C VAL A 232 7.34 0.53 -21.42
N CYS A 233 6.18 1.01 -21.86
CA CYS A 233 5.00 0.16 -22.00
C CYS A 233 5.18 -0.94 -23.06
N ALA A 234 6.13 -0.82 -23.99
CA ALA A 234 6.40 -1.83 -25.01
C ALA A 234 7.33 -2.96 -24.51
N GLN A 235 8.01 -2.77 -23.38
CA GLN A 235 8.92 -3.77 -22.83
C GLN A 235 8.17 -5.02 -22.32
N PRO A 236 8.70 -6.24 -22.54
CA PRO A 236 8.00 -7.49 -22.21
C PRO A 236 7.96 -7.82 -20.72
N ASN A 237 8.78 -7.16 -19.91
CA ASN A 237 8.95 -7.35 -18.46
C ASN A 237 8.00 -6.50 -17.60
N VAL A 238 7.28 -5.54 -18.20
CA VAL A 238 6.41 -4.62 -17.46
C VAL A 238 5.07 -5.27 -17.15
N THR A 239 4.61 -5.16 -15.91
CA THR A 239 3.34 -5.74 -15.50
C THR A 239 2.15 -5.00 -16.13
N PRO A 240 1.01 -5.69 -16.39
CA PRO A 240 -0.19 -5.03 -16.91
C PRO A 240 -0.68 -3.85 -16.04
N SER A 241 -0.49 -3.93 -14.72
CA SER A 241 -0.78 -2.84 -13.78
C SER A 241 0.10 -1.62 -14.03
N ASP A 242 1.40 -1.82 -14.24
CA ASP A 242 2.35 -0.72 -14.45
C ASP A 242 2.09 0.00 -15.78
N VAL A 243 1.78 -0.77 -16.84
CA VAL A 243 1.31 -0.21 -18.13
C VAL A 243 0.07 0.66 -17.93
N SER A 244 -0.90 0.20 -17.14
CA SER A 244 -2.11 0.98 -16.84
C SER A 244 -1.80 2.26 -16.07
N VAL A 245 -0.90 2.20 -15.08
CA VAL A 245 -0.48 3.39 -14.30
C VAL A 245 0.23 4.40 -15.19
N ALA A 246 1.15 3.95 -16.04
CA ALA A 246 1.89 4.81 -16.97
C ALA A 246 0.95 5.53 -17.95
N LEU A 247 0.03 4.80 -18.59
CA LEU A 247 -0.93 5.37 -19.53
C LEU A 247 -1.95 6.31 -18.85
N HIS A 248 -2.34 6.03 -17.61
CA HIS A 248 -3.16 6.96 -16.83
C HIS A 248 -2.41 8.26 -16.49
N ARG A 249 -1.12 8.17 -16.13
CA ARG A 249 -0.27 9.35 -15.89
C ARG A 249 -0.04 10.16 -17.17
N LEU A 250 0.20 9.49 -18.30
CA LEU A 250 0.33 10.14 -19.60
C LEU A 250 -0.95 10.90 -19.98
N ALA A 251 -2.13 10.28 -19.78
CA ALA A 251 -3.41 10.95 -19.98
C ALA A 251 -3.57 12.18 -19.08
N ASP A 252 -3.13 12.11 -17.82
CA ASP A 252 -3.09 13.26 -16.91
C ASP A 252 -2.17 14.38 -17.42
N TRP A 253 -1.00 14.06 -17.95
CA TRP A 253 -0.08 15.04 -18.52
C TRP A 253 -0.65 15.72 -19.77
N HIS A 254 -1.27 14.98 -20.69
CA HIS A 254 -1.95 15.59 -21.84
C HIS A 254 -3.08 16.53 -21.41
N LEU A 255 -3.82 16.18 -20.35
CA LEU A 255 -4.89 17.04 -19.84
C LEU A 255 -4.34 18.26 -19.10
N LYS A 256 -3.30 18.11 -18.27
CA LYS A 256 -2.75 19.15 -17.38
C LYS A 256 -1.80 20.10 -18.09
N LEU A 257 -0.89 19.57 -18.90
CA LEU A 257 0.18 20.32 -19.56
C LEU A 257 -0.22 20.68 -20.99
N GLY A 258 -0.59 19.69 -21.80
CA GLY A 258 -0.91 19.89 -23.23
C GLY A 258 -2.29 20.51 -23.50
N ALA A 259 -3.20 20.49 -22.51
CA ALA A 259 -4.62 20.82 -22.69
C ALA A 259 -5.25 20.09 -23.90
N ASP A 260 -4.84 18.85 -24.13
CA ASP A 260 -5.27 18.01 -25.25
C ASP A 260 -6.09 16.81 -24.75
N PRO A 261 -7.43 16.90 -24.77
CA PRO A 261 -8.28 15.79 -24.37
C PRO A 261 -8.31 14.66 -25.41
N VAL A 262 -7.90 14.89 -26.66
CA VAL A 262 -7.86 13.85 -27.70
C VAL A 262 -6.67 12.93 -27.45
N ALA A 263 -5.49 13.48 -27.20
CA ALA A 263 -4.31 12.70 -26.82
C ALA A 263 -4.55 11.90 -25.52
N ALA A 264 -5.20 12.52 -24.52
CA ALA A 264 -5.57 11.84 -23.29
C ALA A 264 -6.53 10.65 -23.51
N ARG A 265 -7.48 10.77 -24.45
CA ARG A 265 -8.36 9.64 -24.83
C ARG A 265 -7.57 8.52 -25.47
N ARG A 266 -6.68 8.83 -26.43
CA ARG A 266 -5.87 7.83 -27.12
C ARG A 266 -5.03 7.00 -26.14
N ALA A 267 -4.42 7.64 -25.14
CA ALA A 267 -3.66 6.95 -24.10
C ALA A 267 -4.51 5.96 -23.28
N LEU A 268 -5.77 6.30 -22.99
CA LEU A 268 -6.68 5.42 -22.23
C LEU A 268 -7.31 4.33 -23.09
N GLU A 269 -7.61 4.62 -24.36
CA GLU A 269 -8.08 3.63 -25.34
C GLU A 269 -7.04 2.54 -25.57
N GLU A 270 -5.75 2.88 -25.48
CA GLU A 270 -4.66 1.93 -25.58
C GLU A 270 -4.70 0.86 -24.48
N ILE A 271 -5.10 1.21 -23.26
CA ILE A 271 -5.31 0.23 -22.17
C ILE A 271 -6.40 -0.78 -22.58
N GLY A 272 -7.51 -0.30 -23.13
CA GLY A 272 -8.61 -1.15 -23.58
C GLY A 272 -8.23 -2.06 -24.75
N ARG A 273 -7.36 -1.57 -25.66
CA ARG A 273 -6.82 -2.37 -26.77
C ARG A 273 -5.87 -3.47 -26.30
N ARG A 274 -5.02 -3.18 -25.31
CA ARG A 274 -4.02 -4.12 -24.78
C ARG A 274 -4.65 -5.18 -23.86
N PHE A 275 -5.66 -4.80 -23.08
CA PHE A 275 -6.23 -5.67 -22.03
C PHE A 275 -7.76 -5.75 -22.06
N PRO A 276 -8.37 -6.21 -23.17
CA PRO A 276 -9.82 -6.17 -23.35
C PRO A 276 -10.55 -7.00 -22.28
N GLY A 277 -11.61 -6.42 -21.67
CA GLY A 277 -12.45 -7.11 -20.69
C GLY A 277 -11.86 -7.23 -19.28
N SER A 278 -10.62 -6.77 -19.08
CA SER A 278 -9.97 -6.73 -17.76
C SER A 278 -10.55 -5.65 -16.84
N HIS A 279 -10.20 -5.70 -15.54
CA HIS A 279 -10.54 -4.61 -14.61
C HIS A 279 -9.90 -3.27 -15.03
N LEU A 280 -8.69 -3.31 -15.61
CA LEU A 280 -7.98 -2.13 -16.10
C LEU A 280 -8.73 -1.45 -17.27
N ASP A 281 -9.25 -2.25 -18.21
CA ASP A 281 -10.11 -1.76 -19.29
C ASP A 281 -11.38 -1.11 -18.75
N LYS A 282 -12.05 -1.73 -17.77
CA LYS A 282 -13.24 -1.14 -17.13
C LYS A 282 -12.93 0.21 -16.50
N MET A 283 -11.82 0.35 -15.78
CA MET A 283 -11.39 1.61 -15.18
C MET A 283 -11.06 2.67 -16.23
N ALA A 284 -10.33 2.30 -17.29
CA ALA A 284 -10.01 3.20 -18.39
C ALA A 284 -11.27 3.72 -19.08
N ARG A 285 -12.27 2.86 -19.33
CA ARG A 285 -13.58 3.25 -19.90
C ARG A 285 -14.37 4.19 -19.02
N LEU A 286 -14.43 3.93 -17.71
CA LEU A 286 -15.09 4.83 -16.76
C LEU A 286 -14.48 6.23 -16.82
N ARG A 287 -13.16 6.31 -16.91
CA ARG A 287 -12.43 7.57 -17.03
C ARG A 287 -12.65 8.24 -18.39
N LEU A 288 -12.65 7.47 -19.49
CA LEU A 288 -12.94 7.97 -20.84
C LEU A 288 -14.30 8.67 -20.94
N ASN A 289 -15.32 8.12 -20.27
CA ASN A 289 -16.67 8.69 -20.22
C ASN A 289 -16.74 10.03 -19.46
N GLN A 290 -15.75 10.34 -18.62
CA GLN A 290 -15.69 11.57 -17.83
C GLN A 290 -14.85 12.67 -18.52
N LEU A 291 -14.16 12.38 -19.62
CA LEU A 291 -13.31 13.36 -20.30
C LEU A 291 -14.12 14.37 -21.11
N PRO A 292 -13.72 15.66 -21.13
CA PRO A 292 -14.35 16.69 -21.96
C PRO A 292 -14.14 16.42 -23.45
N ALA A 293 -15.18 16.61 -24.26
CA ALA A 293 -15.20 16.26 -25.68
C ALA A 293 -14.20 17.06 -26.52
N SER A 294 -13.95 18.31 -26.14
CA SER A 294 -13.07 19.21 -26.88
C SER A 294 -12.14 20.00 -25.95
N LYS A 295 -11.07 20.54 -26.53
CA LYS A 295 -10.15 21.47 -25.86
C LYS A 295 -10.89 22.69 -25.29
N GLU A 296 -11.88 23.20 -26.02
CA GLU A 296 -12.71 24.34 -25.59
C GLU A 296 -13.48 24.00 -24.30
N GLN A 297 -14.14 22.84 -24.27
CA GLN A 297 -14.87 22.38 -23.07
C GLN A 297 -13.93 22.15 -21.87
N LEU A 298 -12.71 21.64 -22.11
CA LEU A 298 -11.69 21.50 -21.07
C LEU A 298 -11.24 22.88 -20.52
N LEU A 299 -11.07 23.86 -21.40
CA LEU A 299 -10.73 25.23 -20.99
C LEU A 299 -11.88 25.89 -20.22
N GLU A 300 -13.14 25.66 -20.62
CA GLU A 300 -14.32 26.12 -19.88
C GLU A 300 -14.40 25.49 -18.48
N GLN A 301 -14.11 24.19 -18.34
CA GLN A 301 -14.04 23.53 -17.03
C GLN A 301 -12.90 24.10 -16.17
N ARG A 302 -11.74 24.40 -16.76
CA ARG A 302 -10.58 25.00 -16.07
C ARG A 302 -10.79 26.44 -15.65
N ARG A 303 -11.60 27.22 -16.38
CA ARG A 303 -11.98 28.59 -15.99
C ARG A 303 -12.68 28.63 -14.64
N GLY A 304 -13.08 27.47 -14.11
CA GLY A 304 -13.61 27.30 -12.78
C GLY A 304 -15.08 27.71 -12.77
N LYS A 305 -15.93 26.80 -12.29
CA LYS A 305 -17.13 27.29 -11.62
C LYS A 305 -16.62 28.15 -10.48
N VAL A 306 -16.86 29.46 -10.56
CA VAL A 306 -16.69 30.37 -9.44
C VAL A 306 -17.65 29.87 -8.37
N PHE A 307 -17.17 28.98 -7.52
CA PHE A 307 -17.84 28.67 -6.27
C PHE A 307 -17.66 29.92 -5.43
N ARG A 308 -18.66 30.80 -5.45
CA ARG A 308 -18.83 31.74 -4.36
C ARG A 308 -19.03 30.89 -3.13
N LEU A 309 -17.99 30.75 -2.32
CA LEU A 309 -18.19 30.34 -0.95
C LEU A 309 -19.24 31.31 -0.40
N PRO A 310 -20.39 30.82 0.12
CA PRO A 310 -21.14 31.61 1.06
C PRO A 310 -20.15 31.80 2.21
N VAL A 311 -19.50 32.96 2.26
CA VAL A 311 -18.85 33.39 3.49
C VAL A 311 -19.97 33.33 4.52
N LEU A 312 -19.80 32.47 5.52
CA LEU A 312 -20.63 32.56 6.71
C LEU A 312 -20.33 33.96 7.26
N ASN A 313 -21.23 34.90 7.01
CA ASN A 313 -21.06 36.30 7.40
C ASN A 313 -20.77 36.37 8.90
N ASP A 314 -19.51 36.64 9.25
CA ASP A 314 -19.16 37.39 10.45
C ASP A 314 -19.62 38.85 10.24
N GLU A 315 -20.93 39.07 10.26
CA GLU A 315 -21.53 40.40 10.24
C GLU A 315 -22.12 40.68 11.62
N ILE A 316 -21.23 40.95 12.56
CA ILE A 316 -21.50 41.82 13.69
C ILE A 316 -20.60 43.04 13.45
N GLU A 317 -21.23 44.18 13.12
CA GLU A 317 -20.63 45.53 13.07
C GLU A 317 -20.01 46.08 11.75
N THR A 318 -20.53 45.76 10.57
CA THR A 318 -20.29 46.64 9.39
C THR A 318 -21.57 46.91 8.58
N PRO A 319 -21.84 48.16 8.16
CA PRO A 319 -23.02 48.48 7.38
C PRO A 319 -22.88 47.92 5.96
N SER A 320 -23.71 46.91 5.68
CA SER A 320 -24.28 46.49 4.40
C SER A 320 -23.48 46.84 3.13
N LYS A 321 -22.71 45.87 2.60
CA LYS A 321 -22.30 45.90 1.18
C LYS A 321 -23.45 45.40 0.28
N PRO A 322 -23.60 45.90 -0.96
CA PRO A 322 -24.75 45.59 -1.82
C PRO A 322 -24.83 44.11 -2.21
N ARG A 323 -26.00 43.53 -2.00
CA ARG A 323 -26.42 42.16 -2.33
C ARG A 323 -26.31 41.90 -3.84
N GLU A 324 -25.78 40.76 -4.24
CA GLU A 324 -25.93 40.26 -5.63
C GLU A 324 -27.39 40.28 -6.06
N PRO A 325 -27.70 40.43 -7.36
CA PRO A 325 -29.07 40.60 -7.83
C PRO A 325 -29.92 39.44 -7.32
N ALA A 326 -30.82 39.75 -6.39
CA ALA A 326 -31.77 38.79 -5.89
C ALA A 326 -32.46 38.15 -7.10
N MET A 327 -32.51 36.81 -7.14
CA MET A 327 -33.51 36.13 -7.96
C MET A 327 -34.83 36.88 -7.78
N THR A 328 -35.50 37.22 -8.88
CA THR A 328 -36.79 37.90 -8.79
C THR A 328 -37.71 37.06 -7.91
N GLN A 329 -38.51 37.71 -7.07
CA GLN A 329 -39.40 37.04 -6.13
C GLN A 329 -40.31 36.01 -6.83
N GLU A 330 -40.66 36.28 -8.09
CA GLU A 330 -41.39 35.39 -8.99
C GLU A 330 -40.59 34.12 -9.37
N ALA A 331 -39.30 34.23 -9.69
CA ALA A 331 -38.44 33.08 -9.97
C ALA A 331 -38.19 32.22 -8.72
N ALA A 332 -38.08 32.86 -7.54
CA ALA A 332 -38.00 32.16 -6.26
C ALA A 332 -39.30 31.38 -5.95
N ALA A 333 -40.46 31.99 -6.20
CA ALA A 333 -41.75 31.34 -6.05
C ALA A 333 -41.95 30.19 -7.04
N ALA A 334 -41.53 30.33 -8.30
CA ALA A 334 -41.61 29.27 -9.30
C ALA A 334 -40.75 28.05 -8.90
N ARG A 335 -39.54 28.29 -8.40
CA ARG A 335 -38.65 27.23 -7.92
C ARG A 335 -39.17 26.56 -6.64
N ALA A 336 -39.78 27.33 -5.74
CA ALA A 336 -40.45 26.79 -4.56
C ALA A 336 -41.63 25.88 -4.96
N ASN A 337 -42.42 26.27 -5.96
CA ASN A 337 -43.51 25.44 -6.50
C ASN A 337 -42.98 24.13 -7.13
N GLN A 338 -41.85 24.18 -7.84
CA GLN A 338 -41.20 22.97 -8.36
C GLN A 338 -40.76 22.01 -7.24
N CYS A 339 -40.24 22.55 -6.13
CA CYS A 339 -39.91 21.73 -4.97
C CYS A 339 -41.17 21.10 -4.35
N VAL A 340 -42.27 21.86 -4.22
CA VAL A 340 -43.55 21.33 -3.72
C VAL A 340 -44.05 20.19 -4.62
N GLU A 341 -43.99 20.33 -5.95
CA GLU A 341 -44.40 19.26 -6.88
C GLU A 341 -43.51 18.01 -6.76
N LYS A 342 -42.21 18.16 -6.50
CA LYS A 342 -41.32 17.03 -6.21
C LYS A 342 -41.68 16.37 -4.88
N LEU A 343 -41.99 17.14 -3.86
CA LEU A 343 -42.38 16.64 -2.54
C LEU A 343 -43.77 15.98 -2.54
N LYS A 344 -44.69 16.42 -3.41
CA LYS A 344 -45.98 15.70 -3.64
C LYS A 344 -45.75 14.31 -4.24
N LYS A 345 -44.79 14.17 -5.16
CA LYS A 345 -44.45 12.88 -5.78
C LYS A 345 -43.66 11.97 -4.86
N ASN A 346 -42.74 12.54 -4.07
CA ASN A 346 -41.98 11.80 -3.07
C ASN A 346 -41.89 12.63 -1.78
N PRO A 347 -42.75 12.34 -0.78
CA PRO A 347 -42.77 13.08 0.47
C PRO A 347 -41.44 13.07 1.21
N ASN A 348 -40.63 12.02 1.07
CA ASN A 348 -39.40 11.83 1.85
C ASN A 348 -38.12 12.20 1.08
N ASP A 349 -38.23 12.99 0.01
CA ASP A 349 -37.05 13.50 -0.71
C ASP A 349 -36.31 14.56 0.11
N VAL A 350 -35.16 14.15 0.67
CA VAL A 350 -34.31 14.98 1.54
C VAL A 350 -33.77 16.21 0.79
N ALA A 351 -33.30 16.04 -0.44
CA ALA A 351 -32.69 17.12 -1.22
C ALA A 351 -33.72 18.17 -1.60
N ALA A 352 -34.93 17.73 -2.01
CA ALA A 352 -36.02 18.64 -2.34
C ALA A 352 -36.51 19.44 -1.13
N ARG A 353 -36.58 18.83 0.07
CA ARG A 353 -36.96 19.53 1.32
C ARG A 353 -35.89 20.53 1.77
N GLU A 354 -34.61 20.17 1.69
CA GLU A 354 -33.50 21.09 2.04
C GLU A 354 -33.52 22.35 1.15
N ASP A 355 -33.65 22.16 -0.17
CA ASP A 355 -33.71 23.26 -1.14
C ASP A 355 -34.95 24.12 -0.93
N PHE A 356 -36.10 23.49 -0.62
CA PHE A 356 -37.33 24.20 -0.31
C PHE A 356 -37.21 25.06 0.95
N ALA A 357 -36.64 24.51 2.04
CA ALA A 357 -36.44 25.24 3.28
C ALA A 357 -35.54 26.47 3.09
N LYS A 358 -34.43 26.34 2.34
CA LYS A 358 -33.52 27.45 2.04
C LYS A 358 -34.21 28.56 1.23
N LEU A 359 -35.00 28.20 0.21
CA LEU A 359 -35.76 29.17 -0.59
C LEU A 359 -36.77 29.94 0.28
N LEU A 360 -37.44 29.25 1.22
CA LEU A 360 -38.38 29.87 2.15
C LEU A 360 -37.71 30.88 3.09
N ALA A 361 -36.57 30.52 3.69
CA ALA A 361 -35.87 31.37 4.66
C ALA A 361 -35.16 32.57 4.00
N GLU A 362 -34.49 32.37 2.88
CA GLU A 362 -33.56 33.37 2.33
C GLU A 362 -34.18 34.30 1.27
N GLN A 363 -35.10 33.76 0.46
CA GLN A 363 -35.63 34.45 -0.73
C GLN A 363 -37.10 34.84 -0.60
N LEU A 364 -37.91 34.03 0.09
CA LEU A 364 -39.35 34.28 0.25
C LEU A 364 -39.72 34.92 1.59
N ALA A 365 -38.73 35.17 2.47
CA ALA A 365 -38.91 35.78 3.79
C ALA A 365 -39.98 35.08 4.66
N LYS A 366 -40.10 33.76 4.55
CA LYS A 366 -41.00 32.91 5.36
C LYS A 366 -40.18 31.99 6.27
N PRO A 367 -39.48 32.53 7.29
CA PRO A 367 -38.58 31.76 8.15
C PRO A 367 -39.32 30.72 8.99
N ASP A 368 -40.57 30.96 9.37
CA ASP A 368 -41.35 30.03 10.19
C ASP A 368 -41.60 28.71 9.47
N LEU A 369 -42.07 28.79 8.23
CA LEU A 369 -42.27 27.61 7.37
C LEU A 369 -40.94 26.92 7.05
N ALA A 370 -39.86 27.67 6.90
CA ALA A 370 -38.54 27.10 6.64
C ALA A 370 -38.05 26.24 7.82
N VAL A 371 -38.27 26.70 9.05
CA VAL A 371 -37.94 25.96 10.27
C VAL A 371 -38.74 24.66 10.34
N GLU A 372 -40.05 24.70 10.10
CA GLU A 372 -40.90 23.50 10.07
C GLU A 372 -40.39 22.45 9.08
N GLN A 373 -39.96 22.86 7.88
CA GLN A 373 -39.43 21.94 6.87
C GLN A 373 -38.10 21.29 7.30
N LEU A 374 -37.24 22.01 8.01
CA LEU A 374 -36.00 21.45 8.57
C LEU A 374 -36.26 20.55 9.79
N GLU A 375 -37.25 20.86 10.63
CA GLU A 375 -37.66 20.00 11.74
C GLU A 375 -38.20 18.66 11.22
N LEU A 376 -39.04 18.70 10.18
CA LEU A 376 -39.51 17.50 9.49
C LEU A 376 -38.38 16.66 8.89
N LEU A 377 -37.23 17.25 8.54
CA LEU A 377 -36.04 16.52 8.09
C LEU A 377 -35.30 15.85 9.26
N LEU A 378 -35.25 16.49 10.43
CA LEU A 378 -34.65 15.92 11.63
C LEU A 378 -35.42 14.68 12.13
N ASP A 379 -36.75 14.69 11.96
CA ASP A 379 -37.64 13.59 12.38
C ASP A 379 -37.61 12.37 11.44
N LEU A 380 -37.03 12.48 10.23
CA LEU A 380 -36.92 11.33 9.33
C LEU A 380 -35.98 10.25 9.90
N PRO A 381 -36.36 8.96 9.89
CA PRO A 381 -35.50 7.87 10.32
C PRO A 381 -34.33 7.64 9.35
N ASN A 382 -33.22 7.07 9.85
CA ASN A 382 -32.04 6.64 9.08
C ASN A 382 -31.25 7.73 8.32
N GLN A 383 -31.31 8.98 8.78
CA GLN A 383 -30.48 10.05 8.20
C GLN A 383 -29.04 10.03 8.74
N PRO A 384 -28.02 10.32 7.91
CA PRO A 384 -26.63 10.37 8.35
C PRO A 384 -26.42 11.36 9.50
N PRO A 385 -25.60 11.02 10.51
CA PRO A 385 -25.39 11.88 11.69
C PRO A 385 -24.78 13.24 11.33
N ILE A 386 -23.92 13.29 10.30
CA ILE A 386 -23.31 14.52 9.78
C ILE A 386 -24.39 15.47 9.23
N LYS A 387 -25.36 14.94 8.49
CA LYS A 387 -26.46 15.73 7.91
C LYS A 387 -27.39 16.31 8.97
N ARG A 388 -27.68 15.54 10.01
CA ARG A 388 -28.45 16.02 11.17
C ARG A 388 -27.72 17.14 11.91
N ALA A 389 -26.40 17.05 12.06
CA ALA A 389 -25.59 18.12 12.64
C ALA A 389 -25.61 19.40 11.76
N GLU A 390 -25.55 19.25 10.43
CA GLU A 390 -25.72 20.37 9.49
C GLU A 390 -27.09 21.06 9.67
N TRP A 391 -28.19 20.30 9.67
CA TRP A 391 -29.53 20.88 9.82
C TRP A 391 -29.74 21.59 11.16
N LEU A 392 -29.26 21.01 12.26
CA LEU A 392 -29.29 21.67 13.58
C LEU A 392 -28.51 22.98 13.59
N SER A 393 -27.37 23.04 12.89
CA SER A 393 -26.57 24.26 12.79
C SER A 393 -27.27 25.36 11.98
N VAL A 394 -27.94 24.98 10.88
CA VAL A 394 -28.71 25.91 10.04
C VAL A 394 -29.93 26.44 10.79
N LEU A 395 -30.63 25.56 11.49
CA LEU A 395 -31.81 25.91 12.28
C LEU A 395 -31.45 26.90 13.41
N ALA A 396 -30.34 26.66 14.13
CA ALA A 396 -29.82 27.61 15.11
C ALA A 396 -29.46 28.98 14.50
N ALA A 397 -28.87 28.98 13.29
CA ALA A 397 -28.55 30.23 12.59
C ALA A 397 -29.80 31.01 12.17
N TRP A 398 -30.87 30.32 11.75
CA TRP A 398 -32.14 30.95 11.35
C TRP A 398 -32.92 31.52 12.54
N HIS A 399 -32.93 30.83 13.69
CA HIS A 399 -33.50 31.38 14.92
C HIS A 399 -32.81 32.69 15.34
N PHE A 400 -31.48 32.74 15.21
CA PHE A 400 -30.72 33.95 15.49
C PHE A 400 -30.98 35.08 14.48
N LYS A 401 -30.97 34.76 13.18
CA LYS A 401 -31.02 35.77 12.09
C LYS A 401 -32.42 36.31 11.80
N TYR A 402 -33.42 35.44 11.79
CA TYR A 402 -34.76 35.79 11.31
C TYR A 402 -35.80 35.92 12.42
N ARG A 403 -35.66 35.16 13.51
CA ARG A 403 -36.59 35.22 14.65
C ARG A 403 -36.09 36.09 15.81
N GLY A 404 -34.79 36.40 15.86
CA GLY A 404 -34.18 37.14 16.98
C GLY A 404 -34.24 36.39 18.32
N ASP A 405 -34.54 35.08 18.29
CA ASP A 405 -34.70 34.24 19.47
C ASP A 405 -33.36 33.58 19.81
N ALA A 406 -32.57 34.30 20.61
CA ALA A 406 -31.25 33.87 21.05
C ALA A 406 -31.31 32.64 21.97
N ASP A 407 -32.37 32.49 22.76
CA ASP A 407 -32.55 31.40 23.71
C ASP A 407 -32.86 30.07 23.00
N ALA A 408 -33.72 30.10 21.98
CA ALA A 408 -33.97 28.93 21.14
C ALA A 408 -32.72 28.52 20.34
N ALA A 409 -32.01 29.49 19.75
CA ALA A 409 -30.76 29.23 19.04
C ALA A 409 -29.71 28.58 19.96
N ARG A 410 -29.59 29.05 21.21
CA ARG A 410 -28.69 28.47 22.21
C ARG A 410 -29.03 27.02 22.53
N LYS A 411 -30.29 26.72 22.82
CA LYS A 411 -30.74 25.33 23.12
C LYS A 411 -30.43 24.38 21.97
N LEU A 412 -30.55 24.83 20.73
CA LEU A 412 -30.24 24.03 19.54
C LEU A 412 -28.74 23.77 19.38
N LEU A 413 -27.89 24.77 19.67
CA LEU A 413 -26.43 24.61 19.67
C LEU A 413 -25.97 23.68 20.80
N GLU A 414 -26.57 23.75 21.99
CA GLU A 414 -26.31 22.84 23.11
C GLU A 414 -26.77 21.40 22.77
N ARG A 415 -27.92 21.24 22.11
CA ARG A 415 -28.38 19.95 21.56
C ARG A 415 -27.42 19.39 20.51
N LEU A 416 -26.89 20.23 19.64
CA LEU A 416 -25.92 19.84 18.62
C LEU A 416 -24.63 19.31 19.24
N ILE A 417 -24.08 20.01 20.24
CA ILE A 417 -22.84 19.60 20.93
C ILE A 417 -23.03 18.29 21.71
N SER A 418 -24.17 18.12 22.38
CA SER A 418 -24.47 16.91 23.15
C SER A 418 -24.72 15.68 22.27
N GLN A 419 -25.41 15.85 21.13
CA GLN A 419 -25.76 14.74 20.24
C GLN A 419 -24.65 14.40 19.23
N TYR A 420 -23.81 15.37 18.82
CA TYR A 420 -22.82 15.21 17.75
C TYR A 420 -21.44 15.82 18.06
N PRO A 421 -20.77 15.41 19.17
CA PRO A 421 -19.60 16.12 19.71
C PRO A 421 -18.37 16.14 18.80
N GLN A 422 -18.23 15.18 17.87
CA GLN A 422 -17.05 15.04 16.99
C GLN A 422 -17.24 15.64 15.58
N THR A 423 -18.29 16.40 15.37
CA THR A 423 -18.57 17.01 14.06
C THR A 423 -17.93 18.40 13.94
N PRO A 424 -17.49 18.83 12.74
CA PRO A 424 -17.02 20.20 12.50
C PRO A 424 -18.03 21.27 12.98
N GLN A 425 -19.32 20.97 12.83
CA GLN A 425 -20.42 21.82 13.25
C GLN A 425 -20.49 21.97 14.78
N ALA A 426 -20.08 20.97 15.56
CA ALA A 426 -20.02 21.06 17.02
C ALA A 426 -18.91 21.99 17.50
N PHE A 427 -17.75 21.95 16.86
CA PHE A 427 -16.66 22.90 17.16
C PHE A 427 -17.08 24.34 16.84
N ALA A 428 -17.74 24.55 15.69
CA ALA A 428 -18.30 25.85 15.33
C ALA A 428 -19.38 26.32 16.33
N ALA A 429 -20.25 25.40 16.79
CA ALA A 429 -21.28 25.69 17.78
C ALA A 429 -20.70 26.10 19.14
N GLN A 430 -19.62 25.46 19.60
CA GLN A 430 -18.92 25.84 20.83
C GLN A 430 -18.39 27.27 20.76
N GLY A 431 -17.74 27.63 19.65
CA GLY A 431 -17.27 28.99 19.40
C GLY A 431 -18.42 30.01 19.47
N ARG A 432 -19.54 29.71 18.81
CA ARG A 432 -20.72 30.59 18.78
C ARG A 432 -21.38 30.78 20.15
N LEU A 433 -21.48 29.72 20.95
CA LEU A 433 -22.00 29.82 22.33
C LEU A 433 -21.11 30.69 23.22
N ASN A 434 -19.78 30.61 23.06
CA ASN A 434 -18.86 31.46 23.79
C ASN A 434 -19.02 32.94 23.40
N LEU A 435 -19.24 33.23 22.11
CA LEU A 435 -19.51 34.59 21.64
C LEU A 435 -20.82 35.16 22.19
N ILE A 436 -21.91 34.38 22.19
CA ILE A 436 -23.20 34.80 22.76
C ILE A 436 -23.05 35.14 24.26
N ARG A 437 -22.36 34.27 25.02
CA ARG A 437 -22.09 34.52 26.46
C ARG A 437 -21.24 35.77 26.68
N LEU A 438 -20.27 36.04 25.82
CA LEU A 438 -19.44 37.24 25.91
C LEU A 438 -20.27 38.51 25.64
N GLN A 439 -21.13 38.48 24.61
CA GLN A 439 -22.04 39.59 24.31
C GLN A 439 -23.03 39.88 25.44
N GLU A 440 -23.58 38.85 26.08
CA GLU A 440 -24.43 38.99 27.27
C GLU A 440 -23.70 39.67 28.42
N ARG A 441 -22.46 39.25 28.73
CA ARG A 441 -21.61 39.89 29.76
C ARG A 441 -21.31 41.34 29.44
N MET A 442 -21.00 41.66 28.18
CA MET A 442 -20.72 43.03 27.74
C MET A 442 -21.97 43.93 27.84
N ARG A 443 -23.16 43.40 27.53
CA ARG A 443 -24.45 44.10 27.71
C ARG A 443 -24.77 44.32 29.20
N GLN A 444 -24.54 43.32 30.05
CA GLN A 444 -24.72 43.45 31.50
C GLN A 444 -23.76 44.46 32.13
N GLY A 445 -22.49 44.48 31.69
CA GLY A 445 -21.50 45.47 32.12
C GLY A 445 -21.86 46.90 31.72
N ARG A 446 -22.31 47.12 30.48
CA ARG A 446 -22.80 48.45 30.02
C ARG A 446 -24.06 48.90 30.76
N GLY A 447 -24.98 47.98 31.07
CA GLY A 447 -26.19 48.27 31.85
C GLY A 447 -25.91 48.57 33.33
N ALA A 448 -24.90 47.93 33.92
CA ALA A 448 -24.45 48.23 35.28
C ALA A 448 -23.86 49.64 35.38
N VAL A 449 -22.95 50.00 34.46
CA VAL A 449 -22.33 51.34 34.40
C VAL A 449 -23.38 52.45 34.16
N ALA A 450 -24.38 52.19 33.33
CA ALA A 450 -25.49 53.13 33.11
C ALA A 450 -26.38 53.32 34.35
N LYS A 451 -26.57 52.29 35.19
CA LYS A 451 -27.31 52.40 36.45
C LYS A 451 -26.53 53.15 37.53
N THR A 452 -25.21 52.96 37.61
CA THR A 452 -24.36 53.71 38.56
C THR A 452 -24.30 55.20 38.22
N ALA A 453 -24.25 55.54 36.93
CA ALA A 453 -24.26 56.93 36.47
C ALA A 453 -25.60 57.65 36.70
N ILE A 454 -26.72 56.91 36.79
CA ILE A 454 -28.05 57.49 37.08
C ILE A 454 -28.29 57.60 38.61
N SER A 455 -27.56 56.88 39.45
CA SER A 455 -27.64 57.03 40.92
C SER A 455 -26.73 58.11 41.51
N GLU A 456 -25.85 58.71 40.70
CA GLU A 456 -24.95 59.81 41.08
C GLU A 456 -25.44 61.20 40.60
N ILE A 457 -26.67 61.28 40.06
CA ILE A 457 -27.42 62.52 39.78
C ILE A 457 -28.63 62.54 40.71
#